data_AF-A0A7J9QQU5-F1
#
_entry.id   AF-A0A7J9QQU5-F1
#
_cell.length_a   1.000
_cell.length_b   1.000
_cell.length_c   1.000
_cell.angle_alpha   90.00
_cell.angle_beta   90.00
_cell.angle_gamma   90.00
#
_symmetry.space_group_name_H-M   'P 1'
#
loop_
_entity.id
_entity.type
_entity.pdbx_description
1 polymer ?
#
loop_
_entity_poly.entity_id
_entity_poly.type
_entity_poly.pdbx_seq_one_letter_code
_entity_poly.pdbx_strand_id
1 'polypeptide(L)'
;MSGKRIVLTADRSLMTNYRGNFLYGFIACGPYEVLPEWVFDKVFCPAVETDPITGESKVAQVGLRRVESSLLQGYNRDEVFVANPDMLEKSIGPDTKVVGINVMDPLGMAPVTTTMSPEKLSYVAMKFKKMCASIIQLKKKYDFKVVVGGNGAWELAKSDRMKIHGIDTVVVGEADELALDLFHDLEKGDAPELMHCFVRNIQNIPTIEGPTINSLIEAMRGCGRGCDFCDVNKRSKKDLPLDRLQHEAKINLDYGFDSIWLHSDEMLLYGCDNRDFVPNRDAITELWSGLKGLGANFVGTTHMTFSAVAADEKLMQEISHINQQDQTGRWLATNLGIETVAPNLVKKHLGVKTKPFSPEEWGSVVREGAKILNENHWFPAATIIIGWPDETPDDIQHTIDMISDFREMDFRGL
;
A
#
# COMPACT_ATOMS: atom_id res chain seq x y z
N MET A 1 -27.03 -14.55 15.80
CA MET A 1 -26.57 -13.21 16.25
C MET A 1 -27.26 -12.17 15.39
N SER A 2 -27.50 -10.98 15.94
CA SER A 2 -28.20 -9.90 15.22
C SER A 2 -27.29 -9.18 14.21
N GLY A 3 -25.98 -9.32 14.34
CA GLY A 3 -24.98 -8.72 13.44
C GLY A 3 -24.50 -7.36 13.94
N LYS A 4 -23.45 -6.84 13.31
CA LYS A 4 -22.91 -5.50 13.56
C LYS A 4 -23.42 -4.54 12.50
N ARG A 5 -23.73 -3.30 12.89
CA ARG A 5 -24.33 -2.29 12.01
C ARG A 5 -23.43 -2.01 10.80
N ILE A 6 -22.14 -1.78 11.05
CA ILE A 6 -21.12 -1.60 10.03
C ILE A 6 -20.05 -2.68 10.18
N VAL A 7 -19.79 -3.40 9.09
CA VAL A 7 -18.73 -4.42 9.03
C VAL A 7 -17.67 -3.98 8.03
N LEU A 8 -16.46 -3.76 8.51
CA LEU A 8 -15.28 -3.43 7.71
C LEU A 8 -14.44 -4.70 7.50
N THR A 9 -13.97 -4.95 6.29
CA THR A 9 -13.17 -6.13 5.97
C THR A 9 -12.23 -5.86 4.78
N ALA A 10 -11.40 -6.84 4.46
CA ALA A 10 -10.59 -6.89 3.25
C ALA A 10 -10.39 -8.37 2.91
N ASP A 11 -10.01 -8.69 1.67
CA ASP A 11 -9.79 -10.09 1.31
C ASP A 11 -8.61 -10.71 2.09
N ARG A 12 -8.53 -12.03 2.06
CA ARG A 12 -7.58 -12.80 2.88
C ARG A 12 -6.11 -12.43 2.63
N SER A 13 -5.75 -11.98 1.43
CA SER A 13 -4.39 -11.53 1.13
C SER A 13 -4.05 -10.20 1.82
N LEU A 14 -5.05 -9.38 2.14
CA LEU A 14 -4.84 -8.10 2.83
C LEU A 14 -5.01 -8.20 4.34
N MET A 15 -5.52 -9.33 4.85
CA MET A 15 -5.69 -9.60 6.28
C MET A 15 -4.63 -10.60 6.77
N THR A 16 -3.36 -10.30 6.49
CA THR A 16 -2.20 -11.07 6.93
C THR A 16 -0.99 -10.15 7.20
N ASN A 17 -0.23 -10.46 8.25
CA ASN A 17 0.95 -9.69 8.65
C ASN A 17 2.24 -10.12 7.95
N TYR A 18 2.22 -11.06 7.00
CA TYR A 18 3.41 -11.43 6.21
C TYR A 18 4.74 -11.59 7.00
N ARG A 19 4.65 -12.02 8.27
CA ARG A 19 5.77 -12.09 9.24
C ARG A 19 6.53 -10.76 9.43
N GLY A 20 5.85 -9.62 9.36
CA GLY A 20 6.42 -8.28 9.56
C GLY A 20 7.17 -7.73 8.36
N ASN A 21 7.10 -8.40 7.19
CA ASN A 21 7.76 -7.95 5.96
C ASN A 21 6.72 -7.65 4.88
N PHE A 22 6.58 -6.39 4.49
CA PHE A 22 5.56 -5.98 3.53
C PHE A 22 5.80 -6.52 2.11
N LEU A 23 7.05 -6.73 1.67
CA LEU A 23 7.37 -7.26 0.34
C LEU A 23 6.92 -8.71 0.16
N TYR A 24 6.84 -9.47 1.24
CA TYR A 24 6.27 -10.82 1.18
C TYR A 24 4.80 -10.79 0.74
N GLY A 25 4.15 -9.63 0.78
CA GLY A 25 2.85 -9.38 0.14
C GLY A 25 2.78 -9.76 -1.33
N PHE A 26 3.86 -9.60 -2.09
CA PHE A 26 3.89 -9.94 -3.52
C PHE A 26 3.64 -11.42 -3.80
N ILE A 27 3.84 -12.31 -2.83
CA ILE A 27 3.51 -13.73 -3.02
C ILE A 27 2.02 -13.96 -3.27
N ALA A 28 1.15 -13.06 -2.80
CA ALA A 28 -0.29 -13.12 -3.06
C ALA A 28 -0.66 -12.80 -4.51
N CYS A 29 0.24 -12.17 -5.27
CA CYS A 29 0.12 -11.94 -6.70
C CYS A 29 0.48 -13.20 -7.52
N GLY A 30 1.04 -14.23 -6.88
CA GLY A 30 1.41 -15.49 -7.51
C GLY A 30 0.20 -16.33 -7.98
N PRO A 31 0.42 -17.28 -8.91
CA PRO A 31 -0.65 -17.99 -9.58
C PRO A 31 -1.27 -19.01 -8.61
N TYR A 32 -2.56 -18.87 -8.34
CA TYR A 32 -3.29 -19.66 -7.36
C TYR A 32 -3.20 -21.17 -7.63
N GLU A 33 -3.17 -21.56 -8.90
CA GLU A 33 -3.26 -22.96 -9.34
C GLU A 33 -1.95 -23.75 -9.17
N VAL A 34 -0.81 -23.10 -8.93
CA VAL A 34 0.49 -23.79 -8.89
C VAL A 34 0.79 -24.43 -7.54
N LEU A 35 0.06 -24.05 -6.48
CA LEU A 35 0.20 -24.61 -5.14
C LEU A 35 -1.17 -24.90 -4.53
N PRO A 36 -1.28 -25.90 -3.65
CA PRO A 36 -2.49 -26.10 -2.86
C PRO A 36 -2.83 -24.84 -2.04
N GLU A 37 -4.12 -24.52 -1.94
CA GLU A 37 -4.60 -23.31 -1.23
C GLU A 37 -4.10 -23.22 0.21
N TRP A 38 -4.01 -24.36 0.93
CA TRP A 38 -3.51 -24.38 2.30
C TRP A 38 -2.06 -23.88 2.43
N VAL A 39 -1.24 -24.04 1.38
CA VAL A 39 0.14 -23.52 1.36
C VAL A 39 0.10 -22.01 1.37
N PHE A 40 -0.71 -21.39 0.51
CA PHE A 40 -0.92 -19.95 0.58
C PHE A 40 -1.50 -19.52 1.92
N ASP A 41 -2.57 -20.15 2.40
CA ASP A 41 -3.30 -19.70 3.59
C ASP A 41 -2.51 -19.85 4.90
N LYS A 42 -1.67 -20.88 5.02
CA LYS A 42 -0.97 -21.21 6.26
C LYS A 42 0.51 -20.87 6.22
N VAL A 43 1.16 -20.98 5.06
CA VAL A 43 2.58 -20.72 4.93
C VAL A 43 2.82 -19.27 4.52
N PHE A 44 2.20 -18.78 3.45
CA PHE A 44 2.54 -17.47 2.89
C PHE A 44 1.72 -16.31 3.46
N CYS A 45 0.41 -16.51 3.60
CA CYS A 45 -0.57 -15.49 3.99
C CYS A 45 -1.33 -15.94 5.26
N PRO A 46 -0.68 -16.24 6.40
CA PRO A 46 -1.37 -16.64 7.63
C PRO A 46 -2.32 -15.56 8.13
N ALA A 47 -3.45 -15.94 8.74
CA ALA A 47 -4.47 -15.00 9.19
C ALA A 47 -3.93 -14.11 10.29
N VAL A 48 -4.39 -12.86 10.31
CA VAL A 48 -4.25 -12.02 11.49
C VAL A 48 -4.94 -12.64 12.70
N GLU A 49 -4.49 -12.24 13.88
CA GLU A 49 -5.16 -12.58 15.13
C GLU A 49 -6.64 -12.20 15.05
N THR A 50 -7.48 -13.19 15.31
CA THR A 50 -8.93 -13.10 15.15
C THR A 50 -9.61 -13.71 16.36
N ASP A 51 -10.59 -13.02 16.93
CA ASP A 51 -11.46 -13.61 17.95
C ASP A 51 -12.31 -14.73 17.30
N PRO A 52 -12.16 -16.00 17.71
CA PRO A 52 -12.86 -17.12 17.08
C PRO A 52 -14.37 -17.12 17.36
N ILE A 53 -14.87 -16.38 18.37
CA ILE A 53 -16.28 -16.31 18.72
C ILE A 53 -16.98 -15.25 17.86
N THR A 54 -16.40 -14.06 17.77
CA THR A 54 -17.01 -12.91 17.10
C THR A 54 -16.57 -12.74 15.65
N GLY A 55 -15.40 -13.27 15.28
CA GLY A 55 -14.75 -13.02 13.99
C GLY A 55 -14.02 -11.68 13.91
N GLU A 56 -13.81 -10.98 15.04
CA GLU A 56 -13.12 -9.69 15.08
C GLU A 56 -11.64 -9.84 14.71
N SER A 57 -11.17 -9.08 13.72
CA SER A 57 -9.74 -8.98 13.42
C SER A 57 -9.10 -7.90 14.28
N LYS A 58 -8.04 -8.26 15.02
CA LYS A 58 -7.33 -7.29 15.88
C LYS A 58 -6.49 -6.30 15.08
N VAL A 59 -6.13 -6.63 13.84
CA VAL A 59 -5.27 -5.83 12.96
C VAL A 59 -5.94 -5.68 11.59
N ALA A 60 -5.78 -4.52 10.94
CA ALA A 60 -6.32 -4.24 9.62
C ALA A 60 -5.41 -3.37 8.76
N GLN A 61 -5.68 -3.29 7.47
CA GLN A 61 -4.96 -2.38 6.56
C GLN A 61 -5.08 -0.93 7.03
N VAL A 62 -4.02 -0.12 6.86
CA VAL A 62 -4.01 1.28 7.34
C VAL A 62 -5.18 2.09 6.79
N GLY A 63 -5.50 1.94 5.49
CA GLY A 63 -6.65 2.60 4.88
C GLY A 63 -7.99 2.19 5.51
N LEU A 64 -8.14 0.92 5.91
CA LEU A 64 -9.34 0.44 6.59
C LEU A 64 -9.44 0.99 8.02
N ARG A 65 -8.31 1.10 8.74
CA ARG A 65 -8.23 1.76 10.06
C ARG A 65 -8.52 3.26 10.00
N ARG A 66 -8.12 3.94 8.91
CA ARG A 66 -8.49 5.34 8.67
C ARG A 66 -10.00 5.47 8.50
N VAL A 67 -10.61 4.64 7.65
CA VAL A 67 -12.08 4.62 7.46
C VAL A 67 -12.80 4.31 8.76
N GLU A 68 -12.35 3.31 9.53
CA GLU A 68 -12.88 3.03 10.87
C GLU A 68 -12.85 4.28 11.76
N SER A 69 -11.72 4.97 11.82
CA SER A 69 -11.54 6.17 12.64
C SER A 69 -12.41 7.35 12.18
N SER A 70 -12.66 7.48 10.86
CA SER A 70 -13.65 8.44 10.35
C SER A 70 -15.06 8.12 10.80
N LEU A 71 -15.45 6.84 10.76
CA LEU A 71 -16.79 6.41 11.15
C LEU A 71 -17.04 6.61 12.65
N LEU A 72 -16.02 6.41 13.50
CA LEU A 72 -16.11 6.62 14.95
C LEU A 72 -16.35 8.09 15.36
N GLN A 73 -16.30 9.04 14.42
CA GLN A 73 -16.70 10.43 14.68
C GLN A 73 -18.22 10.62 14.73
N GLY A 74 -19.00 9.68 14.19
CA GLY A 74 -20.48 9.73 14.18
C GLY A 74 -21.18 8.44 14.61
N TYR A 75 -20.50 7.29 14.55
CA TYR A 75 -21.00 6.00 15.01
C TYR A 75 -20.35 5.60 16.35
N ASN A 76 -21.06 4.82 17.16
CA ASN A 76 -20.50 4.27 18.39
C ASN A 76 -19.50 3.14 18.07
N ARG A 77 -18.54 2.94 18.97
CA ARG A 77 -17.49 1.92 18.81
C ARG A 77 -18.04 0.50 18.66
N ASP A 78 -19.17 0.18 19.29
CA ASP A 78 -19.79 -1.13 19.21
C ASP A 78 -20.57 -1.37 17.90
N GLU A 79 -20.80 -0.32 17.11
CA GLU A 79 -21.47 -0.35 15.81
C GLU A 79 -20.52 -0.61 14.64
N VAL A 80 -19.26 -0.19 14.74
CA VAL A 80 -18.23 -0.36 13.70
C VAL A 80 -17.35 -1.56 14.03
N PHE A 81 -17.28 -2.54 13.14
CA PHE A 81 -16.63 -3.81 13.41
C PHE A 81 -15.67 -4.25 12.30
N VAL A 82 -14.41 -4.48 12.63
CA VAL A 82 -13.43 -5.03 11.69
C VAL A 82 -13.49 -6.57 11.72
N ALA A 83 -14.01 -7.17 10.66
CA ALA A 83 -14.22 -8.62 10.56
C ALA A 83 -13.14 -9.33 9.74
N ASN A 84 -12.78 -10.53 10.19
CA ASN A 84 -12.01 -11.47 9.37
C ASN A 84 -12.86 -11.93 8.16
N PRO A 85 -12.32 -11.89 6.92
CA PRO A 85 -13.07 -12.25 5.72
C PRO A 85 -13.55 -13.70 5.69
N ASP A 86 -12.88 -14.61 6.42
CA ASP A 86 -13.23 -16.04 6.49
C ASP A 86 -14.34 -16.33 7.53
N MET A 87 -14.82 -15.32 8.28
CA MET A 87 -15.79 -15.48 9.37
C MET A 87 -16.94 -14.45 9.32
N LEU A 88 -17.22 -13.90 8.14
CA LEU A 88 -18.21 -12.81 7.97
C LEU A 88 -19.61 -13.17 8.47
N GLU A 89 -20.00 -14.44 8.45
CA GLU A 89 -21.28 -14.93 8.95
C GLU A 89 -21.46 -14.78 10.47
N LYS A 90 -20.37 -14.52 11.22
CA LYS A 90 -20.42 -14.25 12.67
C LYS A 90 -20.73 -12.80 12.98
N SER A 91 -20.36 -11.87 12.09
CA SER A 91 -20.51 -10.43 12.26
C SER A 91 -21.62 -9.82 11.42
N ILE A 92 -22.04 -10.47 10.33
CA ILE A 92 -23.13 -10.01 9.45
C ILE A 92 -24.45 -10.66 9.85
N GLY A 93 -25.48 -9.85 10.06
CA GLY A 93 -26.81 -10.29 10.47
C GLY A 93 -27.92 -9.29 10.11
N PRO A 94 -29.15 -9.49 10.64
CA PRO A 94 -30.30 -8.61 10.38
C PRO A 94 -30.08 -7.11 10.67
N ASP A 95 -29.21 -6.78 11.62
CA ASP A 95 -28.91 -5.41 12.02
C ASP A 95 -27.83 -4.75 11.15
N THR A 96 -27.12 -5.54 10.33
CA THR A 96 -26.07 -5.02 9.44
C THR A 96 -26.68 -4.14 8.36
N LYS A 97 -26.10 -2.95 8.18
CA LYS A 97 -26.51 -1.96 7.19
C LYS A 97 -25.49 -1.78 6.09
N VAL A 98 -24.20 -1.81 6.43
CA VAL A 98 -23.12 -1.58 5.45
C VAL A 98 -21.96 -2.54 5.69
N VAL A 99 -21.43 -3.09 4.60
CA VAL A 99 -20.17 -3.82 4.53
C VAL A 99 -19.17 -3.01 3.71
N GLY A 100 -18.11 -2.52 4.36
CA GLY A 100 -17.01 -1.81 3.70
C GLY A 100 -15.83 -2.74 3.44
N ILE A 101 -15.31 -2.74 2.21
CA ILE A 101 -14.23 -3.63 1.78
C ILE A 101 -13.04 -2.81 1.28
N ASN A 102 -11.86 -3.00 1.87
CA ASN A 102 -10.62 -2.48 1.33
C ASN A 102 -10.00 -3.47 0.32
N VAL A 103 -9.60 -2.98 -0.85
CA VAL A 103 -8.98 -3.77 -1.92
C VAL A 103 -7.67 -3.16 -2.42
N MET A 104 -6.75 -4.02 -2.87
CA MET A 104 -5.46 -3.62 -3.48
C MET A 104 -5.39 -4.00 -4.96
N ASP A 105 -5.72 -5.25 -5.31
CA ASP A 105 -5.68 -5.77 -6.67
C ASP A 105 -6.76 -6.85 -6.85
N PRO A 106 -8.05 -6.47 -6.72
CA PRO A 106 -9.16 -7.42 -6.57
C PRO A 106 -9.38 -8.31 -7.80
N LEU A 107 -9.00 -7.86 -9.00
CA LEU A 107 -9.14 -8.58 -10.25
C LEU A 107 -7.82 -9.12 -10.80
N GLY A 108 -6.69 -8.83 -10.15
CA GLY A 108 -5.36 -9.27 -10.59
C GLY A 108 -4.87 -8.50 -11.82
N MET A 109 -5.23 -7.23 -11.93
CA MET A 109 -4.89 -6.36 -13.06
C MET A 109 -3.68 -5.48 -12.77
N ALA A 110 -3.23 -5.40 -11.52
CA ALA A 110 -2.06 -4.61 -11.15
C ALA A 110 -0.76 -5.18 -11.76
N PRO A 111 0.27 -4.34 -11.98
CA PRO A 111 1.52 -4.76 -12.64
C PRO A 111 2.20 -5.99 -12.04
N VAL A 112 2.28 -6.08 -10.70
CA VAL A 112 2.92 -7.22 -10.04
C VAL A 112 2.19 -8.52 -10.34
N THR A 113 0.87 -8.51 -10.35
CA THR A 113 0.06 -9.70 -10.64
C THR A 113 0.12 -10.08 -12.11
N THR A 114 0.10 -9.13 -13.03
CA THR A 114 0.23 -9.45 -14.47
C THR A 114 1.61 -10.00 -14.81
N THR A 115 2.66 -9.61 -14.07
CA THR A 115 4.01 -10.19 -14.19
C THR A 115 4.13 -11.57 -13.53
N MET A 116 3.59 -11.77 -12.33
CA MET A 116 3.75 -13.03 -11.57
C MET A 116 2.75 -14.13 -11.98
N SER A 117 1.57 -13.73 -12.45
CA SER A 117 0.49 -14.62 -12.87
C SER A 117 -0.01 -14.26 -14.27
N PRO A 118 0.86 -14.17 -15.29
CA PRO A 118 0.44 -13.83 -16.64
C PRO A 118 -0.61 -14.83 -17.11
N GLU A 119 -1.79 -14.33 -17.49
CA GLU A 119 -2.94 -15.11 -17.97
C GLU A 119 -3.51 -16.14 -16.97
N LYS A 120 -3.04 -16.14 -15.72
CA LYS A 120 -3.47 -17.07 -14.67
C LYS A 120 -4.26 -16.35 -13.58
N LEU A 121 -5.11 -17.09 -12.88
CA LEU A 121 -5.80 -16.57 -11.71
C LEU A 121 -4.81 -16.42 -10.55
N SER A 122 -4.62 -15.20 -10.07
CA SER A 122 -3.77 -14.94 -8.90
C SER A 122 -4.47 -15.30 -7.59
N TYR A 123 -3.68 -15.55 -6.55
CA TYR A 123 -4.22 -15.84 -5.22
C TYR A 123 -5.07 -14.67 -4.67
N VAL A 124 -4.62 -13.42 -4.83
CA VAL A 124 -5.39 -12.22 -4.43
C VAL A 124 -6.75 -12.16 -5.12
N ALA A 125 -6.80 -12.32 -6.45
CA ALA A 125 -8.05 -12.28 -7.20
C ALA A 125 -8.98 -13.45 -6.84
N MET A 126 -8.43 -14.64 -6.58
CA MET A 126 -9.21 -15.78 -6.11
C MET A 126 -9.83 -15.52 -4.73
N LYS A 127 -9.05 -15.01 -3.76
CA LYS A 127 -9.54 -14.75 -2.40
C LYS A 127 -10.57 -13.63 -2.37
N PHE A 128 -10.39 -12.59 -3.17
CA PHE A 128 -11.41 -11.57 -3.37
C PHE A 128 -12.72 -12.17 -3.91
N LYS A 129 -12.65 -12.97 -4.98
CA LYS A 129 -13.83 -13.65 -5.55
C LYS A 129 -14.56 -14.55 -4.54
N LYS A 130 -13.81 -15.33 -3.73
CA LYS A 130 -14.40 -16.18 -2.68
C LYS A 130 -15.11 -15.36 -1.59
N MET A 131 -14.49 -14.27 -1.13
CA MET A 131 -15.11 -13.35 -0.17
C MET A 131 -16.39 -12.72 -0.73
N CYS A 132 -16.36 -12.22 -1.97
CA CYS A 132 -17.56 -11.69 -2.64
C CYS A 132 -18.67 -12.74 -2.74
N ALA A 133 -18.34 -14.00 -3.05
CA ALA A 133 -19.33 -15.08 -3.10
C ALA A 133 -20.04 -15.26 -1.75
N SER A 134 -19.30 -15.25 -0.63
CA SER A 134 -19.88 -15.29 0.72
C SER A 134 -20.76 -14.08 1.02
N ILE A 135 -20.29 -12.87 0.67
CA ILE A 135 -21.04 -11.62 0.86
C ILE A 135 -22.37 -11.66 0.07
N ILE A 136 -22.35 -12.13 -1.18
CA ILE A 136 -23.56 -12.26 -2.00
C ILE A 136 -24.58 -13.21 -1.34
N GLN A 137 -24.14 -14.33 -0.75
CA GLN A 137 -25.07 -15.23 -0.04
C GLN A 137 -25.64 -14.57 1.22
N LEU A 138 -24.82 -13.83 1.97
CA LEU A 138 -25.28 -13.08 3.14
C LEU A 138 -26.27 -11.97 2.75
N LYS A 139 -26.02 -11.27 1.64
CA LYS A 139 -26.89 -10.21 1.10
C LYS A 139 -28.23 -10.73 0.56
N LYS A 140 -28.32 -12.01 0.19
CA LYS A 140 -29.62 -12.66 -0.09
C LYS A 140 -30.44 -12.94 1.17
N LYS A 141 -29.78 -13.03 2.32
CA LYS A 141 -30.40 -13.34 3.62
C LYS A 141 -30.73 -12.07 4.41
N TYR A 142 -29.93 -11.03 4.25
CA TYR A 142 -29.99 -9.78 4.99
C TYR A 142 -29.88 -8.59 4.04
N ASP A 143 -30.55 -7.49 4.36
CA ASP A 143 -30.59 -6.30 3.52
C ASP A 143 -29.53 -5.28 3.97
N PHE A 144 -28.38 -5.29 3.29
CA PHE A 144 -27.26 -4.37 3.54
C PHE A 144 -26.60 -3.92 2.23
N LYS A 145 -25.89 -2.79 2.30
CA LYS A 145 -25.08 -2.26 1.19
C LYS A 145 -23.62 -2.68 1.29
N VAL A 146 -22.97 -2.80 0.14
CA VAL A 146 -21.55 -3.15 -0.01
C VAL A 146 -20.83 -2.00 -0.70
N VAL A 147 -19.84 -1.45 -0.01
CA VAL A 147 -18.95 -0.41 -0.55
C VAL A 147 -17.52 -0.92 -0.63
N VAL A 148 -16.84 -0.61 -1.73
CA VAL A 148 -15.45 -0.97 -1.96
C VAL A 148 -14.59 0.27 -2.12
N GLY A 149 -13.45 0.31 -1.45
CA GLY A 149 -12.41 1.34 -1.60
C GLY A 149 -11.01 0.74 -1.50
N GLY A 150 -9.98 1.58 -1.59
CA GLY A 150 -8.57 1.18 -1.57
C GLY A 150 -7.89 1.32 -2.94
N ASN A 151 -6.59 1.06 -2.98
CA ASN A 151 -5.75 1.35 -4.15
C ASN A 151 -6.19 0.60 -5.43
N GLY A 152 -6.84 -0.56 -5.28
CA GLY A 152 -7.33 -1.37 -6.41
C GLY A 152 -8.78 -1.11 -6.81
N ALA A 153 -9.47 -0.15 -6.19
CA ALA A 153 -10.90 0.03 -6.38
C ALA A 153 -11.27 0.39 -7.83
N TRP A 154 -10.36 1.01 -8.57
CA TRP A 154 -10.54 1.36 -9.99
C TRP A 154 -10.81 0.14 -10.88
N GLU A 155 -10.31 -1.04 -10.51
CA GLU A 155 -10.58 -2.29 -11.24
C GLU A 155 -12.06 -2.66 -11.21
N LEU A 156 -12.80 -2.19 -10.20
CA LEU A 156 -14.21 -2.47 -10.02
C LEU A 156 -15.12 -1.33 -10.48
N ALA A 157 -14.56 -0.21 -10.95
CA ALA A 157 -15.29 1.01 -11.35
C ALA A 157 -16.04 0.88 -12.68
N LYS A 158 -16.72 -0.25 -12.90
CA LYS A 158 -17.65 -0.50 -14.00
C LYS A 158 -18.87 -1.26 -13.47
N SER A 159 -20.08 -0.84 -13.86
CA SER A 159 -21.32 -1.39 -13.29
C SER A 159 -21.49 -2.90 -13.50
N ASP A 160 -20.94 -3.49 -14.57
CA ASP A 160 -20.95 -4.93 -14.80
C ASP A 160 -20.08 -5.69 -13.77
N ARG A 161 -18.88 -5.19 -13.51
CA ARG A 161 -17.95 -5.74 -12.50
C ARG A 161 -18.53 -5.60 -11.10
N MET A 162 -19.12 -4.45 -10.78
CA MET A 162 -19.78 -4.23 -9.49
C MET A 162 -20.89 -5.25 -9.25
N LYS A 163 -21.80 -5.42 -10.22
CA LYS A 163 -22.94 -6.34 -10.14
C LYS A 163 -22.51 -7.79 -9.94
N ILE A 164 -21.50 -8.25 -10.70
CA ILE A 164 -20.98 -9.62 -10.59
C ILE A 164 -20.40 -9.89 -9.20
N HIS A 165 -19.83 -8.87 -8.55
CA HIS A 165 -19.22 -8.98 -7.23
C HIS A 165 -20.14 -8.56 -6.06
N GLY A 166 -21.40 -8.21 -6.34
CA GLY A 166 -22.40 -7.83 -5.32
C GLY A 166 -22.18 -6.46 -4.68
N ILE A 167 -21.41 -5.59 -5.34
CA ILE A 167 -21.00 -4.26 -4.87
C ILE A 167 -22.04 -3.22 -5.27
N ASP A 168 -22.40 -2.34 -4.33
CA ASP A 168 -23.33 -1.22 -4.59
C ASP A 168 -22.59 0.08 -4.89
N THR A 169 -21.48 0.35 -4.21
CA THR A 169 -20.67 1.57 -4.39
C THR A 169 -19.19 1.26 -4.51
N VAL A 170 -18.51 1.89 -5.46
CA VAL A 170 -17.05 1.90 -5.60
C VAL A 170 -16.53 3.31 -5.33
N VAL A 171 -15.50 3.41 -4.49
CA VAL A 171 -14.84 4.66 -4.14
C VAL A 171 -13.43 4.66 -4.70
N VAL A 172 -13.14 5.61 -5.60
CA VAL A 172 -11.81 5.79 -6.19
C VAL A 172 -11.20 7.09 -5.65
N GLY A 173 -10.20 6.94 -4.81
CA GLY A 173 -9.43 8.05 -4.24
C GLY A 173 -9.40 8.05 -2.71
N GLU A 174 -9.23 9.22 -2.11
CA GLU A 174 -9.02 9.39 -0.67
C GLU A 174 -10.37 9.69 0.01
N ALA A 175 -10.94 8.72 0.72
CA ALA A 175 -12.30 8.78 1.26
C ALA A 175 -12.35 9.28 2.71
N ASP A 176 -11.21 9.62 3.32
CA ASP A 176 -11.07 9.81 4.77
C ASP A 176 -12.11 10.79 5.34
N GLU A 177 -12.26 11.96 4.73
CA GLU A 177 -13.16 13.01 5.22
C GLU A 177 -14.63 12.79 4.85
N LEU A 178 -14.90 11.97 3.83
CA LEU A 178 -16.24 11.74 3.29
C LEU A 178 -16.81 10.38 3.72
N ALA A 179 -16.03 9.55 4.41
CA ALA A 179 -16.44 8.21 4.80
C ALA A 179 -17.68 8.22 5.68
N LEU A 180 -17.80 9.16 6.63
CA LEU A 180 -18.96 9.25 7.51
C LEU A 180 -20.25 9.52 6.72
N ASP A 181 -20.23 10.56 5.88
CA ASP A 181 -21.37 10.93 5.03
C ASP A 181 -21.74 9.81 4.05
N LEU A 182 -20.73 9.22 3.40
CA LEU A 182 -20.92 8.09 2.48
C LEU A 182 -21.63 6.91 3.17
N PHE A 183 -21.22 6.56 4.39
CA PHE A 183 -21.86 5.46 5.11
C PHE A 183 -23.29 5.81 5.52
N HIS A 184 -23.59 7.05 5.90
CA HIS A 184 -24.97 7.49 6.11
C HIS A 184 -25.81 7.41 4.83
N ASP A 185 -25.27 7.79 3.68
CA ASP A 185 -25.97 7.71 2.40
C ASP A 185 -26.19 6.26 1.96
N LEU A 186 -25.24 5.36 2.24
CA LEU A 186 -25.39 3.92 2.03
C LEU A 186 -26.54 3.35 2.87
N GLU A 187 -26.66 3.74 4.14
CA GLU A 187 -27.77 3.29 4.99
C GLU A 187 -29.14 3.76 4.50
N LYS A 188 -29.22 4.96 3.91
CA LYS A 188 -30.45 5.52 3.33
C LYS A 188 -30.76 4.97 1.92
N GLY A 189 -29.76 4.42 1.24
CA GLY A 189 -29.86 3.99 -0.15
C GLY A 189 -29.65 5.11 -1.17
N ASP A 190 -29.05 6.23 -0.76
CA ASP A 190 -28.82 7.43 -1.56
C ASP A 190 -27.39 7.51 -2.13
N ALA A 191 -26.49 6.63 -1.69
CA ALA A 191 -25.10 6.63 -2.15
C ALA A 191 -24.98 6.32 -3.67
N PRO A 192 -24.05 6.98 -4.38
CA PRO A 192 -23.84 6.74 -5.81
C PRO A 192 -23.19 5.38 -6.08
N GLU A 193 -23.34 4.84 -7.29
CA GLU A 193 -22.61 3.63 -7.72
C GLU A 193 -21.09 3.86 -7.75
N LEU A 194 -20.65 5.05 -8.18
CA LEU A 194 -19.23 5.40 -8.30
C LEU A 194 -19.00 6.78 -7.68
N MET A 195 -18.03 6.84 -6.78
CA MET A 195 -17.59 8.06 -6.12
C MET A 195 -16.11 8.30 -6.37
N HIS A 196 -15.77 9.49 -6.87
CA HIS A 196 -14.40 9.97 -6.94
C HIS A 196 -14.18 10.99 -5.84
N CYS A 197 -13.14 10.79 -5.03
CA CYS A 197 -12.86 11.67 -3.89
C CYS A 197 -11.37 11.92 -3.72
N PHE A 198 -11.05 13.03 -3.06
CA PHE A 198 -9.68 13.42 -2.75
C PHE A 198 -9.70 14.22 -1.46
N VAL A 199 -8.74 14.00 -0.58
CA VAL A 199 -8.60 14.80 0.64
C VAL A 199 -7.78 16.02 0.30
N ARG A 200 -8.29 17.19 0.65
CA ARG A 200 -7.58 18.46 0.40
C ARG A 200 -6.58 18.77 1.50
N ASN A 201 -7.03 18.64 2.75
CA ASN A 201 -6.27 19.07 3.92
C ASN A 201 -5.81 17.88 4.74
N ILE A 202 -4.56 17.93 5.20
CA ILE A 202 -3.97 16.86 6.01
C ILE A 202 -4.72 16.62 7.33
N GLN A 203 -5.32 17.67 7.90
CA GLN A 203 -6.10 17.61 9.14
C GLN A 203 -7.36 16.74 9.02
N ASN A 204 -7.81 16.49 7.79
CA ASN A 204 -9.01 15.69 7.52
C ASN A 204 -8.68 14.19 7.38
N ILE A 205 -7.41 13.81 7.45
CA ILE A 205 -6.99 12.41 7.56
C ILE A 205 -7.06 12.03 9.05
N PRO A 206 -7.92 11.10 9.48
CA PRO A 206 -8.11 10.75 10.89
C PRO A 206 -6.93 9.95 11.43
N THR A 207 -6.54 10.13 12.69
CA THR A 207 -5.55 9.26 13.37
C THR A 207 -6.12 7.85 13.51
N ILE A 208 -5.30 6.81 13.32
CA ILE A 208 -5.77 5.42 13.52
C ILE A 208 -6.03 5.14 15.00
N GLU A 209 -7.05 4.33 15.30
CA GLU A 209 -7.37 3.95 16.69
C GLU A 209 -7.10 2.48 17.01
N GLY A 210 -6.63 1.70 16.04
CA GLY A 210 -6.30 0.29 16.18
C GLY A 210 -5.07 -0.10 15.36
N PRO A 211 -4.40 -1.22 15.71
CA PRO A 211 -3.14 -1.60 15.07
C PRO A 211 -3.35 -2.00 13.61
N THR A 212 -2.28 -1.84 12.84
CA THR A 212 -2.26 -1.98 11.39
C THR A 212 -1.40 -3.16 10.94
N ILE A 213 -1.75 -3.71 9.78
CA ILE A 213 -1.02 -4.82 9.17
C ILE A 213 0.45 -4.43 9.02
N ASN A 214 1.36 -5.34 9.39
CA ASN A 214 2.81 -5.11 9.36
C ASN A 214 3.30 -3.93 10.22
N SER A 215 2.52 -3.41 11.16
CA SER A 215 2.84 -2.15 11.84
C SER A 215 3.09 -0.98 10.87
N LEU A 216 2.32 -0.97 9.77
CA LEU A 216 2.45 0.01 8.72
C LEU A 216 1.62 1.26 9.05
N ILE A 217 2.27 2.41 9.11
CA ILE A 217 1.64 3.72 9.30
C ILE A 217 1.86 4.58 8.06
N GLU A 218 0.87 5.36 7.67
CA GLU A 218 1.00 6.27 6.54
C GLU A 218 1.77 7.51 7.00
N ALA A 219 2.90 7.80 6.36
CA ALA A 219 3.75 8.96 6.68
C ALA A 219 3.48 10.14 5.76
N MET A 220 3.17 9.84 4.49
CA MET A 220 3.02 10.86 3.45
C MET A 220 2.14 10.36 2.32
N ARG A 221 1.37 11.28 1.71
CA ARG A 221 0.64 11.07 0.45
C ARG A 221 1.18 11.98 -0.63
N GLY A 222 1.08 11.53 -1.88
CA GLY A 222 1.43 12.27 -3.09
C GLY A 222 2.93 12.26 -3.39
N CYS A 223 3.29 11.92 -4.64
CA CYS A 223 4.68 11.87 -5.08
C CYS A 223 5.12 13.17 -5.79
N GLY A 224 4.22 13.78 -6.58
CA GLY A 224 4.48 15.03 -7.31
C GLY A 224 5.44 14.91 -8.51
N ARG A 225 5.89 13.69 -8.86
CA ARG A 225 6.88 13.45 -9.92
C ARG A 225 6.35 13.46 -11.34
N GLY A 226 5.04 13.40 -11.57
CA GLY A 226 4.50 13.63 -12.92
C GLY A 226 4.55 12.46 -13.90
N CYS A 227 4.79 11.21 -13.47
CA CYS A 227 4.80 10.07 -14.38
C CYS A 227 3.41 9.87 -15.01
N ASP A 228 3.33 9.67 -16.34
CA ASP A 228 2.08 9.70 -17.09
C ASP A 228 1.19 8.46 -16.88
N PHE A 229 1.78 7.33 -16.50
CA PHE A 229 1.11 6.08 -16.18
C PHE A 229 0.67 5.97 -14.70
N CYS A 230 0.98 6.95 -13.86
CA CYS A 230 0.87 6.82 -12.40
C CYS A 230 -0.33 7.60 -11.82
N ASP A 231 -1.28 6.91 -11.21
CA ASP A 231 -2.45 7.53 -10.57
C ASP A 231 -2.09 8.37 -9.32
N VAL A 232 -0.98 8.05 -8.65
CA VAL A 232 -0.46 8.81 -7.51
C VAL A 232 -0.14 10.26 -7.89
N ASN A 233 0.17 10.52 -9.17
CA ASN A 233 0.41 11.87 -9.67
C ASN A 233 -0.78 12.82 -9.46
N LYS A 234 -1.99 12.29 -9.26
CA LYS A 234 -3.20 13.08 -9.01
C LYS A 234 -3.32 13.57 -7.55
N ARG A 235 -2.48 13.08 -6.64
CA ARG A 235 -2.52 13.40 -5.21
C ARG A 235 -1.62 14.59 -4.87
N SER A 236 -2.12 15.51 -4.06
CA SER A 236 -1.31 16.55 -3.47
C SER A 236 -0.39 15.98 -2.39
N LYS A 237 0.84 16.50 -2.32
CA LYS A 237 1.81 16.15 -1.28
C LYS A 237 1.30 16.56 0.10
N LYS A 238 1.32 15.64 1.05
CA LYS A 238 0.92 15.85 2.45
C LYS A 238 1.81 15.02 3.36
N ASP A 239 2.48 15.65 4.32
CA ASP A 239 3.41 15.00 5.25
C ASP A 239 2.82 15.00 6.65
N LEU A 240 2.58 13.81 7.22
CA LEU A 240 1.98 13.69 8.54
C LEU A 240 3.03 14.01 9.62
N PRO A 241 2.69 14.84 10.62
CA PRO A 241 3.69 15.34 11.56
C PRO A 241 4.20 14.23 12.48
N LEU A 242 5.44 14.36 12.94
CA LEU A 242 6.14 13.34 13.72
C LEU A 242 5.39 12.93 14.99
N ASP A 243 4.83 13.88 15.74
CA ASP A 243 4.09 13.61 16.98
C ASP A 243 2.91 12.66 16.73
N ARG A 244 2.20 12.87 15.63
CA ARG A 244 1.13 11.96 15.18
C ARG A 244 1.69 10.60 14.78
N LEU A 245 2.76 10.56 13.99
CA LEU A 245 3.36 9.28 13.58
C LEU A 245 3.89 8.48 14.77
N GLN A 246 4.42 9.14 15.79
CA GLN A 246 4.82 8.50 17.04
C GLN A 246 3.63 7.93 17.81
N HIS A 247 2.51 8.64 17.85
CA HIS A 247 1.28 8.12 18.44
C HIS A 247 0.79 6.86 17.72
N GLU A 248 0.71 6.88 16.40
CA GLU A 248 0.26 5.74 15.58
C GLU A 248 1.24 4.56 15.61
N ALA A 249 2.55 4.85 15.65
CA ALA A 249 3.58 3.85 15.87
C ALA A 249 3.40 3.17 17.24
N LYS A 250 3.13 3.94 18.28
CA LYS A 250 2.92 3.41 19.63
C LYS A 250 1.73 2.46 19.71
N ILE A 251 0.63 2.71 19.01
CA ILE A 251 -0.51 1.78 18.93
C ILE A 251 -0.05 0.39 18.44
N ASN A 252 0.82 0.36 17.44
CA ASN A 252 1.34 -0.89 16.88
C ASN A 252 2.37 -1.57 17.79
N LEU A 253 3.27 -0.80 18.41
CA LEU A 253 4.26 -1.33 19.36
C LEU A 253 3.59 -1.89 20.62
N ASP A 254 2.58 -1.20 21.14
CA ASP A 254 1.81 -1.62 22.31
C ASP A 254 0.95 -2.88 22.02
N TYR A 255 0.55 -3.08 20.76
CA TYR A 255 -0.09 -4.33 20.31
C TYR A 255 0.90 -5.51 20.29
N GLY A 256 2.21 -5.24 20.17
CA GLY A 256 3.27 -6.25 20.24
C GLY A 256 4.10 -6.40 18.96
N PHE A 257 3.93 -5.53 17.97
CA PHE A 257 4.92 -5.45 16.89
C PHE A 257 6.22 -4.85 17.40
N ASP A 258 7.35 -5.25 16.79
CA ASP A 258 8.67 -4.77 17.19
C ASP A 258 9.26 -3.76 16.20
N SER A 259 8.60 -3.45 15.09
CA SER A 259 9.15 -2.59 14.02
C SER A 259 8.09 -1.65 13.46
N ILE A 260 8.50 -0.54 12.86
CA ILE A 260 7.58 0.41 12.20
C ILE A 260 7.86 0.43 10.69
N TRP A 261 6.81 0.38 9.88
CA TRP A 261 6.90 0.58 8.43
C TRP A 261 6.19 1.87 8.03
N LEU A 262 6.91 2.75 7.33
CA LEU A 262 6.38 3.99 6.79
C LEU A 262 5.82 3.73 5.39
N HIS A 263 4.52 3.89 5.24
CA HIS A 263 3.88 3.90 3.95
C HIS A 263 3.87 5.32 3.38
N SER A 264 4.36 5.44 2.16
CA SER A 264 4.22 6.64 1.38
C SER A 264 4.28 6.34 -0.11
N ASP A 265 3.90 7.34 -0.88
CA ASP A 265 4.05 7.40 -2.32
C ASP A 265 5.52 7.70 -2.74
N GLU A 266 6.29 8.37 -1.88
CA GLU A 266 7.73 8.61 -2.02
C GLU A 266 8.31 9.10 -0.68
N MET A 267 9.09 8.26 0.02
CA MET A 267 9.44 8.56 1.41
C MET A 267 10.57 9.59 1.54
N LEU A 268 11.51 9.61 0.60
CA LEU A 268 12.66 10.50 0.67
C LEU A 268 12.31 11.95 0.29
N LEU A 269 11.04 12.23 0.03
CA LEU A 269 10.50 13.58 -0.14
C LEU A 269 9.74 14.09 1.08
N TYR A 270 9.69 13.35 2.19
CA TYR A 270 9.12 13.86 3.43
C TYR A 270 9.85 15.14 3.88
N GLY A 271 9.09 16.19 4.20
CA GLY A 271 9.62 17.51 4.52
C GLY A 271 10.22 18.28 3.32
N CYS A 272 10.21 17.72 2.11
CA CYS A 272 10.70 18.41 0.92
C CYS A 272 9.72 19.51 0.48
N ASP A 273 10.25 20.73 0.31
CA ASP A 273 9.54 21.95 -0.09
C ASP A 273 10.19 22.67 -1.30
N ASN A 274 11.26 22.10 -1.86
CA ASN A 274 11.99 22.67 -3.00
C ASN A 274 11.50 22.09 -4.35
N ARG A 275 11.66 22.87 -5.42
CA ARG A 275 11.21 22.51 -6.78
C ARG A 275 12.08 21.47 -7.49
N ASP A 276 13.25 21.19 -6.92
CA ASP A 276 14.22 20.25 -7.49
C ASP A 276 14.15 18.88 -6.83
N PHE A 277 13.19 18.70 -5.89
CA PHE A 277 12.91 17.43 -5.23
C PHE A 277 14.14 16.84 -4.54
N VAL A 278 15.01 17.70 -4.01
CA VAL A 278 16.14 17.30 -3.18
C VAL A 278 15.61 16.91 -1.80
N PRO A 279 16.00 15.74 -1.25
CA PRO A 279 15.54 15.30 0.07
C PRO A 279 15.79 16.32 1.19
N ASN A 280 14.86 16.40 2.13
CA ASN A 280 15.07 17.14 3.37
C ASN A 280 15.68 16.21 4.43
N ARG A 281 17.02 16.16 4.47
CA ARG A 281 17.75 15.22 5.34
C ARG A 281 17.38 15.37 6.81
N ASP A 282 17.30 16.60 7.31
CA ASP A 282 17.00 16.86 8.71
C ASP A 282 15.60 16.35 9.09
N ALA A 283 14.59 16.66 8.28
CA ALA A 283 13.22 16.19 8.54
C ALA A 283 13.10 14.65 8.51
N ILE A 284 13.81 13.99 7.59
CA ILE A 284 13.76 12.53 7.44
C ILE A 284 14.52 11.84 8.58
N THR A 285 15.70 12.34 8.96
CA THR A 285 16.47 11.76 10.07
C THR A 285 15.84 12.02 11.44
N GLU A 286 15.18 13.17 11.63
CA GLU A 286 14.34 13.44 12.79
C GLU A 286 13.16 12.47 12.86
N LEU A 287 12.48 12.22 11.73
CA LEU A 287 11.40 11.23 11.64
C LEU A 287 11.88 9.82 12.02
N TRP A 288 12.98 9.36 11.41
CA TRP A 288 13.55 8.03 11.71
C TRP A 288 13.97 7.91 13.17
N SER A 289 14.69 8.90 13.70
CA SER A 289 15.16 8.91 15.09
C SER A 289 14.00 8.95 16.08
N GLY A 290 12.98 9.77 15.80
CA GLY A 290 11.79 9.91 16.63
C GLY A 290 10.99 8.62 16.73
N LEU A 291 10.87 7.87 15.65
CA LEU A 291 10.20 6.56 15.63
C LEU A 291 11.06 5.47 16.25
N LYS A 292 12.37 5.44 15.93
CA LYS A 292 13.33 4.50 16.52
C LYS A 292 13.41 4.65 18.04
N GLY A 293 13.32 5.89 18.54
CA GLY A 293 13.34 6.24 19.97
C GLY A 293 12.15 5.69 20.77
N LEU A 294 11.07 5.23 20.13
CA LEU A 294 9.96 4.55 20.79
C LEU A 294 10.28 3.10 21.17
N GLY A 295 11.45 2.59 20.80
CA GLY A 295 11.87 1.21 21.05
C GLY A 295 11.66 0.28 19.85
N ALA A 296 11.36 0.82 18.67
CA ALA A 296 11.27 0.01 17.45
C ALA A 296 12.64 -0.65 17.14
N ASN A 297 12.62 -1.93 16.81
CA ASN A 297 13.75 -2.72 16.33
C ASN A 297 14.32 -2.14 15.03
N PHE A 298 13.46 -1.66 14.13
CA PHE A 298 13.84 -0.88 12.95
C PHE A 298 12.67 -0.03 12.45
N VAL A 299 13.00 0.98 11.63
CA VAL A 299 12.05 1.80 10.87
C VAL A 299 12.31 1.58 9.38
N GLY A 300 11.35 0.96 8.68
CA GLY A 300 11.40 0.73 7.24
C GLY A 300 10.48 1.66 6.46
N THR A 301 10.56 1.62 5.13
CA THR A 301 9.61 2.33 4.25
C THR A 301 9.22 1.48 3.06
N THR A 302 8.02 1.70 2.52
CA THR A 302 7.51 0.95 1.38
C THR A 302 8.05 1.41 0.03
N HIS A 303 8.31 2.73 -0.14
CA HIS A 303 8.70 3.32 -1.43
C HIS A 303 9.81 4.36 -1.30
N MET A 304 10.71 4.38 -2.28
CA MET A 304 11.72 5.41 -2.52
C MET A 304 11.90 5.62 -4.04
N THR A 305 12.72 6.61 -4.43
CA THR A 305 13.18 6.82 -5.82
C THR A 305 14.69 6.87 -5.90
N PHE A 306 15.24 6.31 -6.98
CA PHE A 306 16.67 6.33 -7.22
C PHE A 306 17.24 7.75 -7.32
N SER A 307 16.47 8.72 -7.82
CA SER A 307 16.88 10.13 -7.85
C SER A 307 17.02 10.73 -6.47
N ALA A 308 16.10 10.43 -5.54
CA ALA A 308 16.21 10.92 -4.17
C ALA A 308 17.37 10.25 -3.42
N VAL A 309 17.59 8.95 -3.63
CA VAL A 309 18.74 8.21 -3.10
C VAL A 309 20.06 8.82 -3.58
N ALA A 310 20.22 9.00 -4.90
CA ALA A 310 21.45 9.51 -5.49
C ALA A 310 21.70 11.00 -5.20
N ALA A 311 20.63 11.78 -4.95
CA ALA A 311 20.75 13.18 -4.57
C ALA A 311 21.32 13.39 -3.16
N ASP A 312 21.20 12.39 -2.28
CA ASP A 312 21.69 12.48 -0.91
C ASP A 312 22.14 11.11 -0.35
N GLU A 313 23.35 10.68 -0.71
CA GLU A 313 23.97 9.47 -0.16
C GLU A 313 24.08 9.51 1.37
N LYS A 314 24.41 10.68 1.94
CA LYS A 314 24.60 10.83 3.38
C LYS A 314 23.29 10.61 4.15
N LEU A 315 22.15 10.99 3.59
CA LEU A 315 20.85 10.66 4.16
C LEU A 315 20.68 9.14 4.30
N MET A 316 21.03 8.37 3.28
CA MET A 316 20.94 6.90 3.31
C MET A 316 21.85 6.29 4.37
N GLN A 317 23.06 6.83 4.54
CA GLN A 317 23.98 6.46 5.61
C GLN A 317 23.37 6.73 7.00
N GLU A 318 22.78 7.91 7.19
CA GLU A 318 22.21 8.32 8.47
C GLU A 318 20.99 7.48 8.87
N ILE A 319 20.03 7.25 7.97
CA ILE A 319 18.86 6.41 8.30
C ILE A 319 19.25 4.94 8.57
N SER A 320 20.27 4.45 7.88
CA SER A 320 20.78 3.08 8.09
C SER A 320 21.54 2.96 9.41
N HIS A 321 22.27 4.00 9.80
CA HIS A 321 22.92 4.11 11.10
C HIS A 321 21.91 4.21 12.25
N ILE A 322 20.84 5.01 12.10
CA ILE A 322 19.73 5.08 13.08
C ILE A 322 19.11 3.68 13.30
N ASN A 323 18.94 2.92 12.21
CA ASN A 323 18.47 1.53 12.28
C ASN A 323 19.53 0.52 12.73
N GLN A 324 20.80 0.93 12.89
CA GLN A 324 21.93 0.06 13.24
C GLN A 324 22.08 -1.11 12.26
N GLN A 325 21.83 -0.88 10.96
CA GLN A 325 21.86 -1.93 9.93
C GLN A 325 23.25 -2.54 9.76
N ASP A 326 24.30 -1.73 9.87
CA ASP A 326 25.70 -2.15 9.88
C ASP A 326 26.03 -3.08 11.05
N GLN A 327 25.55 -2.75 12.26
CA GLN A 327 25.85 -3.51 13.48
C GLN A 327 25.08 -4.83 13.54
N THR A 328 23.83 -4.81 13.06
CA THR A 328 22.92 -5.96 13.10
C THR A 328 23.02 -6.86 11.86
N GLY A 329 23.65 -6.37 10.78
CA GLY A 329 23.63 -7.01 9.46
C GLY A 329 22.24 -7.03 8.80
N ARG A 330 21.32 -6.18 9.25
CA ARG A 330 19.93 -6.18 8.79
C ARG A 330 19.82 -5.51 7.43
N TRP A 331 19.20 -6.23 6.49
CA TRP A 331 18.77 -5.68 5.23
C TRP A 331 17.30 -5.26 5.30
N LEU A 332 17.00 -4.03 4.90
CA LEU A 332 15.63 -3.53 4.79
C LEU A 332 15.25 -3.40 3.33
N ALA A 333 14.10 -3.94 2.97
CA ALA A 333 13.66 -3.92 1.60
C ALA A 333 12.68 -2.77 1.33
N THR A 334 12.69 -2.23 0.11
CA THR A 334 11.82 -1.12 -0.31
C THR A 334 11.54 -1.22 -1.81
N ASN A 335 10.40 -0.70 -2.28
CA ASN A 335 10.10 -0.63 -3.71
C ASN A 335 10.69 0.65 -4.31
N LEU A 336 11.28 0.53 -5.50
CA LEU A 336 11.71 1.67 -6.30
C LEU A 336 11.41 1.44 -7.77
N GLY A 337 10.95 2.48 -8.46
CA GLY A 337 10.68 2.39 -9.89
C GLY A 337 11.86 2.86 -10.73
N ILE A 338 12.43 1.96 -11.53
CA ILE A 338 13.36 2.31 -12.62
C ILE A 338 12.55 2.68 -13.87
N GLU A 339 11.56 1.83 -14.19
CA GLU A 339 10.68 1.84 -15.35
C GLU A 339 11.38 1.71 -16.70
N THR A 340 12.32 2.59 -17.01
CA THR A 340 13.15 2.56 -18.21
C THR A 340 14.39 3.44 -18.00
N VAL A 341 15.48 3.11 -18.68
CA VAL A 341 16.71 3.95 -18.71
C VAL A 341 17.03 4.48 -20.12
N ALA A 342 16.15 4.23 -21.09
CA ALA A 342 16.28 4.78 -22.44
C ALA A 342 15.96 6.29 -22.44
N PRO A 343 16.88 7.19 -22.84
CA PRO A 343 16.72 8.63 -22.62
C PRO A 343 15.48 9.25 -23.27
N ASN A 344 15.07 8.78 -24.44
CA ASN A 344 13.84 9.18 -25.13
C ASN A 344 12.57 8.80 -24.34
N LEU A 345 12.49 7.56 -23.84
CA LEU A 345 11.35 7.07 -23.07
C LEU A 345 11.31 7.72 -21.68
N VAL A 346 12.47 7.95 -21.06
CA VAL A 346 12.59 8.69 -19.80
C VAL A 346 11.96 10.08 -19.92
N LYS A 347 12.39 10.85 -20.93
CA LYS A 347 11.84 12.20 -21.20
C LYS A 347 10.35 12.20 -21.46
N LYS A 348 9.85 11.13 -22.09
CA LYS A 348 8.46 11.03 -22.50
C LYS A 348 7.53 10.67 -21.35
N HIS A 349 7.90 9.69 -20.52
CA HIS A 349 6.97 9.03 -19.59
C HIS A 349 7.22 9.37 -18.13
N LEU A 350 8.46 9.70 -17.74
CA LEU A 350 8.81 9.81 -16.31
C LEU A 350 8.60 11.20 -15.71
N GLY A 351 8.10 12.17 -16.48
CA GLY A 351 7.83 13.52 -16.00
C GLY A 351 9.07 14.18 -15.40
N VAL A 352 9.03 14.50 -14.11
CA VAL A 352 10.15 15.06 -13.33
C VAL A 352 10.73 14.06 -12.31
N LYS A 353 10.49 12.76 -12.48
CA LYS A 353 11.05 11.69 -11.63
C LYS A 353 12.57 11.77 -11.48
N THR A 354 13.27 12.20 -12.52
CA THR A 354 14.73 12.27 -12.57
C THR A 354 15.32 13.41 -11.73
N LYS A 355 14.51 14.43 -11.40
CA LYS A 355 14.99 15.57 -10.61
C LYS A 355 15.65 15.14 -9.29
N PRO A 356 16.74 15.79 -8.85
CA PRO A 356 17.32 17.03 -9.39
C PRO A 356 18.15 16.85 -10.67
N PHE A 357 18.31 15.62 -11.17
CA PHE A 357 19.09 15.29 -12.35
C PHE A 357 18.30 15.47 -13.66
N SER A 358 19.03 15.62 -14.76
CA SER A 358 18.45 15.64 -16.11
C SER A 358 17.94 14.25 -16.52
N PRO A 359 16.97 14.18 -17.45
CA PRO A 359 16.51 12.92 -18.03
C PRO A 359 17.64 12.05 -18.62
N GLU A 360 18.65 12.67 -19.21
CA GLU A 360 19.81 12.00 -19.81
C GLU A 360 20.69 11.31 -18.76
N GLU A 361 20.75 11.85 -17.55
CA GLU A 361 21.51 11.27 -16.42
C GLU A 361 20.77 10.11 -15.74
N TRP A 362 19.51 9.86 -16.07
CA TRP A 362 18.70 8.87 -15.33
C TRP A 362 19.34 7.49 -15.26
N GLY A 363 19.94 7.02 -16.36
CA GLY A 363 20.62 5.73 -16.38
C GLY A 363 21.79 5.64 -15.39
N SER A 364 22.61 6.70 -15.27
CA SER A 364 23.71 6.72 -14.29
C SER A 364 23.19 6.93 -12.87
N VAL A 365 22.15 7.73 -12.68
CA VAL A 365 21.47 7.95 -11.39
C VAL A 365 20.92 6.65 -10.81
N VAL A 366 20.30 5.80 -11.64
CA VAL A 366 19.81 4.49 -11.23
C VAL A 366 20.94 3.59 -10.74
N ARG A 367 22.07 3.56 -11.45
CA ARG A 367 23.25 2.76 -11.07
C ARG A 367 23.90 3.26 -9.78
N GLU A 368 24.05 4.58 -9.64
CA GLU A 368 24.61 5.16 -8.42
C GLU A 368 23.66 4.94 -7.23
N GLY A 369 22.36 5.15 -7.40
CA GLY A 369 21.38 4.88 -6.35
C GLY A 369 21.35 3.39 -5.95
N ALA A 370 21.50 2.47 -6.90
CA ALA A 370 21.63 1.03 -6.63
C ALA A 370 22.87 0.72 -5.77
N LYS A 371 24.01 1.33 -6.10
CA LYS A 371 25.25 1.22 -5.31
C LYS A 371 25.05 1.74 -3.88
N ILE A 372 24.51 2.96 -3.75
CA ILE A 372 24.25 3.60 -2.44
C ILE A 372 23.34 2.72 -1.58
N LEU A 373 22.26 2.15 -2.15
CA LEU A 373 21.36 1.25 -1.42
C LEU A 373 22.10 -0.01 -0.94
N ASN A 374 22.87 -0.65 -1.81
CA ASN A 374 23.68 -1.82 -1.47
C ASN A 374 24.66 -1.54 -0.31
N GLU A 375 25.39 -0.44 -0.37
CA GLU A 375 26.38 -0.03 0.65
C GLU A 375 25.72 0.24 2.01
N ASN A 376 24.43 0.57 2.00
CA ASN A 376 23.65 0.90 3.20
C ASN A 376 22.67 -0.22 3.61
N HIS A 377 22.86 -1.45 3.13
CA HIS A 377 22.01 -2.61 3.43
C HIS A 377 20.53 -2.40 3.12
N TRP A 378 20.21 -1.68 2.05
CA TRP A 378 18.85 -1.59 1.52
C TRP A 378 18.71 -2.54 0.34
N PHE A 379 17.64 -3.33 0.37
CA PHE A 379 17.29 -4.31 -0.65
C PHE A 379 16.20 -3.74 -1.58
N PRO A 380 16.56 -3.14 -2.72
CA PRO A 380 15.58 -2.64 -3.67
C PRO A 380 14.82 -3.78 -4.36
N ALA A 381 13.49 -3.72 -4.28
CA ALA A 381 12.60 -4.38 -5.24
C ALA A 381 12.35 -3.39 -6.38
N ALA A 382 13.04 -3.57 -7.50
CA ALA A 382 13.09 -2.58 -8.57
C ALA A 382 12.10 -2.91 -9.69
N THR A 383 11.27 -1.96 -10.10
CA THR A 383 10.33 -2.17 -11.22
C THR A 383 10.91 -1.64 -12.53
N ILE A 384 10.78 -2.45 -13.58
CA ILE A 384 11.02 -2.08 -14.98
C ILE A 384 9.74 -2.28 -15.77
N ILE A 385 9.52 -1.45 -16.79
CA ILE A 385 8.40 -1.54 -17.72
C ILE A 385 8.99 -1.81 -19.10
N ILE A 386 8.57 -2.92 -19.70
CA ILE A 386 8.91 -3.31 -21.07
C ILE A 386 7.65 -3.29 -21.92
N GLY A 387 7.81 -3.10 -23.23
CA GLY A 387 6.70 -3.06 -24.18
C GLY A 387 5.98 -1.71 -24.19
N TRP A 388 6.69 -0.60 -24.03
CA TRP A 388 6.09 0.72 -24.25
C TRP A 388 5.56 0.82 -25.69
N PRO A 389 4.45 1.54 -25.95
CA PRO A 389 3.84 1.60 -27.28
C PRO A 389 4.80 2.01 -28.41
N ASP A 390 5.81 2.82 -28.08
CA ASP A 390 6.81 3.33 -29.02
C ASP A 390 8.24 2.85 -28.68
N GLU A 391 8.39 1.76 -27.92
CA GLU A 391 9.70 1.18 -27.58
C GLU A 391 10.37 0.58 -28.82
N THR A 392 11.64 0.91 -29.03
CA THR A 392 12.46 0.39 -30.13
C THR A 392 13.48 -0.64 -29.63
N PRO A 393 14.06 -1.48 -30.51
CA PRO A 393 15.16 -2.37 -30.14
C PRO A 393 16.36 -1.66 -29.49
N ASP A 394 16.66 -0.43 -29.91
CA ASP A 394 17.75 0.37 -29.32
C ASP A 394 17.42 0.78 -27.87
N ASP A 395 16.14 1.09 -27.58
CA ASP A 395 15.67 1.38 -26.23
C ASP A 395 15.78 0.15 -25.31
N ILE A 396 15.50 -1.04 -25.85
CA ILE A 396 15.66 -2.31 -25.14
C ILE A 396 17.13 -2.55 -24.78
N GLN A 397 18.06 -2.19 -25.67
CA GLN A 397 19.49 -2.35 -25.41
C GLN A 397 19.93 -1.59 -24.16
N HIS A 398 19.43 -0.37 -23.93
CA HIS A 398 19.70 0.38 -22.69
C HIS A 398 19.29 -0.40 -21.42
N THR A 399 18.17 -1.12 -21.47
CA THR A 399 17.71 -1.96 -20.36
C THR A 399 18.60 -3.19 -20.18
N ILE A 400 19.00 -3.86 -21.27
CA ILE A 400 19.92 -5.02 -21.23
C ILE A 400 21.27 -4.63 -20.63
N ASP A 401 21.81 -3.48 -21.02
CA ASP A 401 23.09 -2.97 -20.52
C ASP A 401 22.99 -2.69 -19.02
N MET A 402 21.93 -2.04 -18.55
CA MET A 402 21.71 -1.80 -17.12
C MET A 402 21.61 -3.10 -16.31
N ILE A 403 20.90 -4.11 -16.82
CA ILE A 403 20.82 -5.41 -16.14
C ILE A 403 22.20 -6.09 -16.09
N SER A 404 23.04 -5.90 -17.10
CA SER A 404 24.41 -6.40 -17.11
C SER A 404 25.26 -5.68 -16.06
N ASP A 405 25.16 -4.35 -15.96
CA ASP A 405 25.86 -3.57 -14.95
C ASP A 405 25.45 -3.96 -13.51
N PHE A 406 24.16 -4.21 -13.28
CA PHE A 406 23.67 -4.71 -11.99
C PHE A 406 24.26 -6.08 -11.62
N ARG A 407 24.46 -6.97 -12.61
CA ARG A 407 25.14 -8.25 -12.37
C ARG A 407 26.62 -8.06 -12.05
N GLU A 408 27.30 -7.17 -12.77
CA GLU A 408 28.72 -6.90 -12.56
C GLU A 408 29.01 -6.27 -11.19
N MET A 409 28.10 -5.43 -10.68
CA MET A 409 28.25 -4.78 -9.38
C MET A 409 27.76 -5.60 -8.17
N ASP A 410 27.37 -6.87 -8.37
CA ASP A 410 26.72 -7.72 -7.34
C ASP A 410 25.53 -7.02 -6.66
N PHE A 411 24.65 -6.43 -7.48
CA PHE A 411 23.49 -5.71 -6.99
C PHE A 411 22.60 -6.60 -6.12
N ARG A 412 22.28 -6.14 -4.91
CA ARG A 412 21.49 -6.88 -3.92
C ARG A 412 20.04 -6.40 -3.98
N GLY A 413 19.36 -6.77 -5.06
CA GLY A 413 17.95 -6.46 -5.30
C GLY A 413 17.19 -7.62 -5.93
N LEU A 414 15.87 -7.46 -6.06
CA LEU A 414 14.97 -8.36 -6.81
C LEU A 414 14.50 -7.70 -8.10
#